data_AF-A0A7V3DKT6-F1
#
_entry.id   AF-A0A7V3DKT6-F1
#
_cell.length_a   1.000
_cell.length_b   1.000
_cell.length_c   1.000
_cell.angle_alpha   90.00
_cell.angle_beta   90.00
_cell.angle_gamma   90.00
#
_symmetry.space_group_name_H-M   'P 1'
#
loop_
_entity.id
_entity.type
_entity.pdbx_description
1 polymer ?
#
loop_
_entity_poly.entity_id
_entity_poly.type
_entity_poly.pdbx_seq_one_letter_code
_entity_poly.pdbx_strand_id
1 'polypeptide(L)'
;MRARIASIENLIAQDPGHRNILPLIQRDHLRLAAMSLLGAKRVLITSGFPILKARAGETDGPPGALAIGQALKRLGIQVAYITDRHHEHLFKAVGAEPLIQLRPGLLQNYGFSHLVAVERPGRARDGCYYNMRGEQITSLVEPLDQLFLEAELSSILTIGIGDGGNEVGMGRVFRGVARAIENGAKIASTVPTDYVVVSGVSNWGAYGLVGALSVLCGQDLLPSGGEILDSVRRLVQAGAVDGLSGKPEPTVDGLALEHTLELVEEIRCQLRPAPLSRVRGLEVGVVGAGRSGVAASRLLQSRGARVRISEQRFVEVPQDLKHLPWELGRHSLEFMEGVELVVRSPGVDPRIPLLKGLRQRGVSVVSELEAAYQLGEPKVVAVTGSIGKRSTVELLGSMMAECERPIAVGGNKGRPLSELLLEDPKKWMALAVSSFQMESIVRFRPRVAAILNIRPLHLDRHLDTTETVRIKSRIFMNQGAEDLLILNYDDPRLRPLAEKHWGETLWISSREPVDRGAWIQGKTVFLAPEGDVVERIAFEPRLPQENLMTAILSAWALGISPSRLRTALEEQEIAGV
;
A
#
# COMPACT_ATOMS: atom_id res chain seq x y z
N MET A 1 8.14 1.03 15.44
CA MET A 1 7.21 -0.10 15.21
C MET A 1 6.10 -0.16 16.26
N ARG A 2 6.39 -0.30 17.57
CA ARG A 2 5.37 -0.44 18.62
C ARG A 2 4.26 0.63 18.59
N ALA A 3 4.61 1.91 18.49
CA ALA A 3 3.64 3.00 18.40
C ALA A 3 2.73 2.93 17.16
N ARG A 4 3.27 2.49 16.01
CA ARG A 4 2.49 2.30 14.77
C ARG A 4 1.48 1.17 14.94
N ILE A 5 1.90 0.05 15.54
CA ILE A 5 1.01 -1.10 15.80
C ILE A 5 -0.06 -0.72 16.83
N ALA A 6 0.28 0.06 17.86
CA ALA A 6 -0.72 0.60 18.78
C ALA A 6 -1.73 1.53 18.08
N SER A 7 -1.28 2.32 17.10
CA SER A 7 -2.21 3.10 16.26
C SER A 7 -3.14 2.20 15.45
N ILE A 8 -2.63 1.11 14.87
CA ILE A 8 -3.46 0.11 14.17
C ILE A 8 -4.48 -0.52 15.15
N GLU A 9 -4.05 -0.89 16.35
CA GLU A 9 -4.91 -1.45 17.41
C GLU A 9 -6.05 -0.48 17.77
N ASN A 10 -5.79 0.82 17.80
CA ASN A 10 -6.83 1.83 18.02
C ASN A 10 -7.79 1.98 16.81
N LEU A 11 -7.27 1.88 15.57
CA LEU A 11 -8.10 1.99 14.37
C LEU A 11 -9.13 0.87 14.28
N ILE A 12 -8.70 -0.38 14.53
CA ILE A 12 -9.58 -1.55 14.47
C ILE A 12 -10.53 -1.64 15.67
N ALA A 13 -10.26 -0.91 16.75
CA ALA A 13 -11.06 -0.86 17.97
C ALA A 13 -12.28 0.08 17.90
N GLN A 14 -12.47 0.79 16.78
CA GLN A 14 -13.70 1.54 16.53
C GLN A 14 -14.91 0.61 16.65
N ASP A 15 -16.00 1.04 17.28
CA ASP A 15 -17.18 0.20 17.56
C ASP A 15 -18.42 0.74 16.84
N PRO A 16 -18.51 0.58 15.50
CA PRO A 16 -19.64 1.08 14.73
C PRO A 16 -20.96 0.38 15.08
N GLY A 17 -20.88 -0.86 15.59
CA GLY A 17 -22.03 -1.63 16.05
C GLY A 17 -22.52 -1.25 17.45
N HIS A 18 -21.84 -0.32 18.14
CA HIS A 18 -22.15 0.10 19.51
C HIS A 18 -22.29 -1.06 20.50
N ARG A 19 -21.47 -2.11 20.32
CA ARG A 19 -21.50 -3.33 21.12
C ARG A 19 -20.89 -3.18 22.51
N ASN A 20 -20.22 -2.06 22.78
CA ASN A 20 -19.49 -1.77 24.01
C ASN A 20 -18.26 -2.68 24.20
N ILE A 21 -17.50 -2.85 23.12
CA ILE A 21 -16.30 -3.71 23.09
C ILE A 21 -15.04 -3.09 23.69
N LEU A 22 -15.01 -1.75 23.85
CA LEU A 22 -13.83 -1.02 24.33
C LEU A 22 -13.22 -1.57 25.64
N PRO A 23 -14.02 -1.95 26.67
CA PRO A 23 -13.49 -2.53 27.91
C PRO A 23 -12.85 -3.91 27.72
N LEU A 24 -13.10 -4.59 26.59
CA LEU A 24 -12.58 -5.93 26.31
C LEU A 24 -11.18 -5.88 25.71
N ILE A 25 -10.76 -4.75 25.14
CA ILE A 25 -9.50 -4.61 24.41
C ILE A 25 -8.32 -4.95 25.31
N GLN A 26 -7.51 -5.91 24.87
CA GLN A 26 -6.26 -6.28 25.50
C GLN A 26 -5.10 -5.59 24.79
N ARG A 27 -4.58 -4.52 25.40
CA ARG A 27 -3.50 -3.73 24.80
C ARG A 27 -2.28 -4.59 24.47
N ASP A 28 -1.65 -4.29 23.35
CA ASP A 28 -0.41 -4.92 22.87
C ASP A 28 -0.59 -6.38 22.39
N HIS A 29 -1.78 -6.98 22.53
CA HIS A 29 -2.04 -8.32 22.02
C HIS A 29 -1.94 -8.37 20.49
N LEU A 30 -2.34 -7.31 19.78
CA LEU A 30 -2.16 -7.24 18.33
C LEU A 30 -0.69 -7.40 17.93
N ARG A 31 0.21 -6.70 18.64
CA ARG A 31 1.65 -6.76 18.40
C ARG A 31 2.21 -8.15 18.73
N LEU A 32 1.81 -8.72 19.86
CA LEU A 32 2.30 -10.02 20.30
C LEU A 32 1.85 -11.16 19.37
N ALA A 33 0.59 -11.13 18.93
CA ALA A 33 0.06 -12.04 17.91
C ALA A 33 0.81 -11.92 16.58
N ALA A 34 1.08 -10.70 16.12
CA ALA A 34 1.85 -10.50 14.89
C ALA A 34 3.31 -11.01 15.05
N MET A 35 3.94 -10.75 16.18
CA MET A 35 5.31 -11.21 16.45
C MET A 35 5.42 -12.74 16.53
N SER A 36 4.44 -13.43 17.14
CA SER A 36 4.47 -14.89 17.19
C SER A 36 4.34 -15.50 15.80
N LEU A 37 3.46 -14.93 14.96
CA LEU A 37 3.26 -15.38 13.58
C LEU A 37 4.50 -15.23 12.69
N LEU A 38 5.40 -14.27 12.94
CA LEU A 38 6.66 -14.16 12.17
C LEU A 38 7.58 -15.38 12.36
N GLY A 39 7.45 -16.09 13.48
CA GLY A 39 8.17 -17.34 13.75
C GLY A 39 7.39 -18.60 13.41
N ALA A 40 6.18 -18.47 12.83
CA ALA A 40 5.34 -19.62 12.53
C ALA A 40 5.91 -20.49 11.40
N LYS A 41 5.71 -21.80 11.50
CA LYS A 41 6.08 -22.76 10.46
C LYS A 41 4.87 -23.14 9.60
N ARG A 42 3.79 -23.50 10.29
CA ARG A 42 2.51 -23.88 9.71
C ARG A 42 1.37 -23.35 10.57
N VAL A 43 0.38 -22.73 9.93
CA VAL A 43 -0.74 -22.07 10.57
C VAL A 43 -2.05 -22.68 10.06
N LEU A 44 -2.94 -23.03 10.99
CA LEU A 44 -4.31 -23.39 10.68
C LEU A 44 -5.20 -22.19 10.97
N ILE A 45 -5.96 -21.75 9.98
CA ILE A 45 -6.87 -20.61 10.11
C ILE A 45 -8.31 -21.12 10.03
N THR A 46 -9.15 -20.72 10.98
CA THR A 46 -10.58 -21.02 10.98
C THR A 46 -11.40 -19.74 11.02
N SER A 47 -12.53 -19.77 10.32
CA SER A 47 -13.50 -18.68 10.31
C SER A 47 -14.86 -19.19 9.82
N GLY A 48 -15.89 -18.41 10.10
CA GLY A 48 -17.26 -18.61 9.66
C GLY A 48 -18.20 -18.64 10.84
N PHE A 49 -19.28 -17.87 10.71
CA PHE A 49 -20.34 -17.77 11.70
C PHE A 49 -21.70 -17.95 10.99
N PRO A 50 -22.59 -18.83 11.50
CA PRO A 50 -23.88 -19.08 10.85
C PRO A 50 -24.95 -18.07 11.27
N ILE A 51 -25.67 -17.54 10.28
CA ILE A 51 -26.86 -16.71 10.49
C ILE A 51 -28.11 -17.59 10.53
N LEU A 52 -28.66 -17.77 11.73
CA LEU A 52 -29.79 -18.67 12.02
C LEU A 52 -31.00 -18.49 11.06
N LYS A 53 -31.38 -17.23 10.79
CA LYS A 53 -32.55 -16.92 9.93
C LYS A 53 -32.32 -17.29 8.46
N ALA A 54 -31.11 -17.06 7.95
CA ALA A 54 -30.73 -17.34 6.57
C ALA A 54 -30.25 -18.78 6.36
N ARG A 55 -29.84 -19.46 7.45
CA ARG A 55 -29.15 -20.77 7.43
C ARG A 55 -27.94 -20.76 6.48
N ALA A 56 -27.21 -19.64 6.48
CA ALA A 56 -26.06 -19.37 5.66
C ALA A 56 -24.92 -18.81 6.51
N GLY A 57 -23.69 -18.88 6.00
CA GLY A 57 -22.54 -18.22 6.61
C GLY A 57 -22.56 -16.72 6.36
N GLU A 58 -21.95 -15.95 7.24
CA GLU A 58 -21.88 -14.50 7.09
C GLU A 58 -20.65 -14.00 6.30
N THR A 59 -20.68 -12.70 5.98
CA THR A 59 -19.60 -11.99 5.29
C THR A 59 -18.47 -11.53 6.22
N ASP A 60 -18.69 -11.48 7.54
CA ASP A 60 -17.62 -11.23 8.50
C ASP A 60 -16.82 -12.49 8.82
N GLY A 61 -15.49 -12.35 8.89
CA GLY A 61 -14.57 -13.45 9.13
C GLY A 61 -13.82 -13.96 7.90
N PRO A 62 -14.47 -14.60 6.91
CA PRO A 62 -13.77 -15.26 5.80
C PRO A 62 -12.84 -14.34 4.99
N PRO A 63 -13.20 -13.07 4.67
CA PRO A 63 -12.27 -12.14 4.03
C PRO A 63 -11.01 -11.88 4.87
N GLY A 64 -11.17 -11.68 6.18
CA GLY A 64 -10.08 -11.49 7.12
C GLY A 64 -9.19 -12.73 7.25
N ALA A 65 -9.79 -13.92 7.35
CA ALA A 65 -9.07 -15.19 7.37
C ALA A 65 -8.24 -15.39 6.09
N LEU A 66 -8.83 -15.10 4.93
CA LEU A 66 -8.14 -15.13 3.64
C LEU A 66 -6.96 -14.15 3.62
N ALA A 67 -7.16 -12.91 4.10
CA ALA A 67 -6.11 -11.89 4.12
C ALA A 67 -4.93 -12.30 5.01
N ILE A 68 -5.18 -12.85 6.21
CA ILE A 68 -4.13 -13.40 7.08
C ILE A 68 -3.39 -14.53 6.35
N GLY A 69 -4.11 -15.49 5.77
CA GLY A 69 -3.47 -16.62 5.11
C GLY A 69 -2.68 -16.22 3.87
N GLN A 70 -3.15 -15.26 3.07
CA GLN A 70 -2.37 -14.70 1.96
C GLN A 70 -1.12 -13.96 2.43
N ALA A 71 -1.22 -13.16 3.50
CA ALA A 71 -0.07 -12.47 4.10
C ALA A 71 0.99 -13.46 4.59
N LEU A 72 0.58 -14.52 5.31
CA LEU A 72 1.47 -15.56 5.79
C LEU A 72 2.14 -16.34 4.66
N LYS A 73 1.38 -16.70 3.60
CA LYS A 73 1.94 -17.32 2.40
C LYS A 73 2.99 -16.44 1.72
N ARG A 74 2.76 -15.12 1.63
CA ARG A 74 3.75 -14.15 1.10
C ARG A 74 5.02 -14.08 1.96
N LEU A 75 4.93 -14.40 3.25
CA LEU A 75 6.07 -14.54 4.16
C LEU A 75 6.74 -15.93 4.11
N GLY A 76 6.25 -16.85 3.26
CA GLY A 76 6.78 -18.21 3.13
C GLY A 76 6.28 -19.19 4.20
N ILE A 77 5.23 -18.83 4.93
CA ILE A 77 4.65 -19.65 6.00
C ILE A 77 3.56 -20.54 5.39
N GLN A 78 3.53 -21.82 5.78
CA GLN A 78 2.51 -22.75 5.31
C GLN A 78 1.17 -22.46 5.98
N VAL A 79 0.10 -22.41 5.19
CA VAL A 79 -1.25 -22.13 5.67
C VAL A 79 -2.20 -23.25 5.24
N ALA A 80 -3.10 -23.63 6.13
CA ALA A 80 -4.29 -24.41 5.81
C ALA A 80 -5.52 -23.72 6.44
N TYR A 81 -6.68 -23.97 5.87
CA TYR A 81 -7.95 -23.45 6.37
C TYR A 81 -8.84 -24.58 6.87
N ILE A 82 -9.71 -24.28 7.83
CA ILE A 82 -10.78 -25.19 8.29
C ILE A 82 -12.03 -24.38 8.63
N THR A 83 -13.19 -24.84 8.18
CA THR A 83 -14.50 -24.23 8.47
C THR A 83 -15.54 -25.34 8.58
N ASP A 84 -16.79 -25.00 8.88
CA ASP A 84 -17.88 -25.98 8.88
C ASP A 84 -18.08 -26.59 7.49
N ARG A 85 -18.45 -27.87 7.40
CA ARG A 85 -18.68 -28.55 6.11
C ARG A 85 -19.67 -27.82 5.20
N HIS A 86 -20.70 -27.23 5.80
CA HIS A 86 -21.70 -26.47 5.05
C HIS A 86 -21.19 -25.09 4.61
N HIS A 87 -20.06 -24.59 5.11
CA HIS A 87 -19.40 -23.34 4.69
C HIS A 87 -18.19 -23.56 3.77
N GLU A 88 -17.80 -24.81 3.45
CA GLU A 88 -16.65 -25.07 2.59
C GLU A 88 -16.73 -24.37 1.23
N HIS A 89 -17.94 -24.26 0.68
CA HIS A 89 -18.18 -23.63 -0.62
C HIS A 89 -17.85 -22.12 -0.60
N LEU A 90 -18.06 -21.44 0.53
CA LEU A 90 -17.73 -20.03 0.71
C LEU A 90 -16.20 -19.82 0.69
N PHE A 91 -15.46 -20.67 1.40
CA PHE A 91 -13.99 -20.62 1.42
C PHE A 91 -13.39 -20.94 0.06
N LYS A 92 -13.94 -21.92 -0.66
CA LYS A 92 -13.53 -22.24 -2.04
C LYS A 92 -13.78 -21.05 -2.98
N ALA A 93 -14.92 -20.36 -2.84
CA ALA A 93 -15.26 -19.21 -3.68
C ALA A 93 -14.26 -18.06 -3.57
N VAL A 94 -13.72 -17.80 -2.37
CA VAL A 94 -12.68 -16.77 -2.16
C VAL A 94 -11.25 -17.29 -2.39
N GLY A 95 -11.06 -18.57 -2.71
CA GLY A 95 -9.73 -19.15 -2.93
C GLY A 95 -8.93 -19.42 -1.65
N ALA A 96 -9.62 -19.66 -0.52
CA ALA A 96 -8.99 -20.04 0.74
C ALA A 96 -8.62 -21.54 0.74
N GLU A 97 -7.47 -21.84 0.12
CA GLU A 97 -6.94 -23.22 -0.02
C GLU A 97 -5.53 -23.38 0.57
N PRO A 98 -5.10 -24.58 1.00
CA PRO A 98 -5.89 -25.82 1.07
C PRO A 98 -6.88 -25.79 2.23
N LEU A 99 -8.08 -26.32 1.99
CA LEU A 99 -9.11 -26.51 2.99
C LEU A 99 -9.05 -27.94 3.54
N ILE A 100 -8.97 -28.10 4.86
CA ILE A 100 -8.91 -29.40 5.54
C ILE A 100 -10.16 -29.63 6.38
N GLN A 101 -10.46 -30.90 6.65
CA GLN A 101 -11.63 -31.30 7.45
C GLN A 101 -11.22 -31.69 8.87
N LEU A 102 -12.13 -31.44 9.81
CA LEU A 102 -11.97 -31.86 11.20
C LEU A 102 -11.89 -33.38 11.28
N ARG A 103 -10.88 -33.89 12.00
CA ARG A 103 -10.69 -35.31 12.28
C ARG A 103 -9.96 -35.51 13.61
N PRO A 104 -10.13 -36.65 14.29
CA PRO A 104 -9.40 -36.95 15.51
C PRO A 104 -7.87 -36.84 15.31
N GLY A 105 -7.19 -36.24 16.28
CA GLY A 105 -5.74 -36.10 16.26
C GLY A 105 -5.20 -35.11 15.21
N LEU A 106 -6.02 -34.18 14.71
CA LEU A 106 -5.62 -33.26 13.64
C LEU A 106 -4.38 -32.44 14.01
N LEU A 107 -4.29 -31.93 15.24
CA LEU A 107 -3.15 -31.11 15.66
C LEU A 107 -1.82 -31.89 15.68
N GLN A 108 -1.86 -33.14 16.15
CA GLN A 108 -0.70 -34.02 16.26
C GLN A 108 -0.20 -34.46 14.88
N ASN A 109 -1.10 -34.65 13.92
CA ASN A 109 -0.77 -35.22 12.61
C ASN A 109 -0.23 -34.22 11.59
N TYR A 110 -0.46 -32.92 11.78
CA TYR A 110 -0.16 -31.90 10.77
C TYR A 110 0.96 -30.93 11.17
N GLY A 111 1.44 -30.98 12.41
CA GLY A 111 2.57 -30.16 12.87
C GLY A 111 2.29 -28.65 12.84
N PHE A 112 1.07 -28.25 13.21
CA PHE A 112 0.73 -26.83 13.30
C PHE A 112 1.52 -26.17 14.42
N SER A 113 2.10 -25.01 14.12
CA SER A 113 2.76 -24.16 15.12
C SER A 113 1.79 -23.13 15.71
N HIS A 114 0.76 -22.76 14.96
CA HIS A 114 -0.22 -21.76 15.35
C HIS A 114 -1.62 -22.12 14.87
N LEU A 115 -2.62 -21.72 15.66
CA LEU A 115 -4.03 -21.67 15.27
C LEU A 115 -4.53 -20.23 15.30
N VAL A 116 -5.32 -19.84 14.30
CA VAL A 116 -5.95 -18.52 14.24
C VAL A 116 -7.45 -18.70 14.01
N ALA A 117 -8.27 -18.13 14.89
CA ALA A 117 -9.71 -18.00 14.71
C ALA A 117 -10.06 -16.56 14.34
N VAL A 118 -10.90 -16.39 13.33
CA VAL A 118 -11.47 -15.09 12.93
C VAL A 118 -12.97 -15.26 12.83
N GLU A 119 -13.76 -14.57 13.66
CA GLU A 119 -15.22 -14.69 13.63
C GLU A 119 -15.69 -16.14 13.66
N ARG A 120 -15.21 -16.89 14.67
CA ARG A 120 -15.53 -18.29 14.84
C ARG A 120 -16.29 -18.49 16.14
N PRO A 121 -17.52 -19.03 16.14
CA PRO A 121 -18.26 -19.35 17.35
C PRO A 121 -17.44 -20.17 18.34
N GLY A 122 -17.41 -19.75 19.60
CA GLY A 122 -16.82 -20.51 20.70
C GLY A 122 -17.90 -20.87 21.72
N ARG A 123 -17.81 -22.06 22.31
CA ARG A 123 -18.83 -22.53 23.26
C ARG A 123 -18.96 -21.62 24.49
N ALA A 124 -20.18 -21.44 24.97
CA ALA A 124 -20.50 -20.82 26.24
C ALA A 124 -20.35 -21.83 27.41
N ARG A 125 -20.67 -21.39 28.63
CA ARG A 125 -20.51 -22.18 29.86
C ARG A 125 -21.28 -23.50 29.89
N ASP A 126 -22.41 -23.57 29.20
CA ASP A 126 -23.24 -24.76 29.07
C ASP A 126 -22.82 -25.66 27.90
N GLY A 127 -21.72 -25.34 27.22
CA GLY A 127 -21.21 -26.08 26.07
C GLY A 127 -21.95 -25.78 24.76
N CYS A 128 -22.95 -24.90 24.78
CA CYS A 128 -23.70 -24.50 23.60
C CYS A 128 -23.09 -23.27 22.92
N TYR A 129 -23.50 -23.03 21.67
CA TYR A 129 -23.11 -21.85 20.88
C TYR A 129 -24.31 -20.93 20.71
N TYR A 130 -24.07 -19.63 20.82
CA TYR A 130 -25.10 -18.59 20.75
C TYR A 130 -24.70 -17.47 19.79
N ASN A 131 -25.68 -16.85 19.13
CA ASN A 131 -25.48 -15.56 18.45
C ASN A 131 -25.63 -14.38 19.43
N MET A 132 -25.40 -13.16 18.96
CA MET A 132 -25.49 -11.94 19.79
C MET A 132 -26.87 -11.69 20.41
N ARG A 133 -27.94 -12.23 19.81
CA ARG A 133 -29.32 -12.16 20.35
C ARG A 133 -29.59 -13.20 21.45
N GLY A 134 -28.61 -14.03 21.80
CA GLY A 134 -28.77 -15.11 22.76
C GLY A 134 -29.56 -16.31 22.22
N GLU A 135 -29.74 -16.40 20.90
CA GLU A 135 -30.36 -17.55 20.23
C GLU A 135 -29.32 -18.65 20.04
N GLN A 136 -29.71 -19.89 20.32
CA GLN A 136 -28.80 -21.04 20.20
C GLN A 136 -28.58 -21.41 18.73
N ILE A 137 -27.31 -21.54 18.33
CA ILE A 137 -26.89 -21.90 16.96
C ILE A 137 -26.12 -23.23 16.91
N THR A 138 -26.13 -24.00 18.00
CA THR A 138 -25.31 -25.22 18.17
C THR A 138 -25.48 -26.25 17.06
N SER A 139 -26.70 -26.41 16.52
CA SER A 139 -26.98 -27.34 15.42
C SER A 139 -26.37 -26.93 14.07
N LEU A 140 -25.85 -25.71 13.97
CA LEU A 140 -25.24 -25.13 12.78
C LEU A 140 -23.72 -24.96 12.92
N VAL A 141 -23.12 -25.41 14.03
CA VAL A 141 -21.72 -25.13 14.36
C VAL A 141 -20.98 -26.45 14.59
N GLU A 142 -19.97 -26.73 13.76
CA GLU A 142 -19.01 -27.79 14.05
C GLU A 142 -18.10 -27.35 15.21
N PRO A 143 -17.72 -28.28 16.12
CA PRO A 143 -16.95 -27.96 17.33
C PRO A 143 -15.46 -27.72 17.05
N LEU A 144 -15.15 -26.80 16.12
CA LEU A 144 -13.80 -26.41 15.75
C LEU A 144 -13.08 -25.66 16.87
N ASP A 145 -13.82 -25.07 17.81
CA ASP A 145 -13.28 -24.46 19.03
C ASP A 145 -12.55 -25.48 19.93
N GLN A 146 -12.87 -26.77 19.80
CA GLN A 146 -12.17 -27.86 20.49
C GLN A 146 -10.69 -27.90 20.15
N LEU A 147 -10.31 -27.54 18.91
CA LEU A 147 -8.90 -27.47 18.51
C LEU A 147 -8.12 -26.44 19.34
N PHE A 148 -8.75 -25.36 19.78
CA PHE A 148 -8.10 -24.33 20.58
C PHE A 148 -7.91 -24.80 22.02
N LEU A 149 -8.87 -25.54 22.57
CA LEU A 149 -8.74 -26.18 23.89
C LEU A 149 -7.66 -27.28 23.89
N GLU A 150 -7.55 -28.06 22.80
CA GLU A 150 -6.48 -29.05 22.64
C GLU A 150 -5.09 -28.41 22.47
N ALA A 151 -5.04 -27.24 21.82
CA ALA A 151 -3.81 -26.49 21.63
C ALA A 151 -3.25 -25.93 22.95
N GLU A 152 -4.11 -25.55 23.91
CA GLU A 152 -3.70 -25.09 25.26
C GLU A 152 -2.87 -26.15 26.01
N LEU A 153 -3.12 -27.44 25.74
CA LEU A 153 -2.36 -28.56 26.30
C LEU A 153 -1.09 -28.90 25.51
N SER A 154 -0.77 -28.12 24.48
CA SER A 154 0.31 -28.36 23.52
C SER A 154 1.19 -27.11 23.37
N SER A 155 2.32 -27.21 22.65
CA SER A 155 3.18 -26.06 22.35
C SER A 155 2.69 -25.22 21.15
N ILE A 156 1.38 -25.19 20.89
CA ILE A 156 0.77 -24.55 19.73
C ILE A 156 0.20 -23.20 20.17
N LEU A 157 0.67 -22.11 19.57
CA LEU A 157 0.18 -20.78 19.93
C LEU A 157 -1.16 -20.48 19.26
N THR A 158 -2.05 -19.84 20.00
CA THR A 158 -3.43 -19.59 19.58
C THR A 158 -3.75 -18.10 19.52
N ILE A 159 -4.42 -17.68 18.45
CA ILE A 159 -4.86 -16.30 18.24
C ILE A 159 -6.36 -16.31 17.96
N GLY A 160 -7.12 -15.51 18.68
CA GLY A 160 -8.55 -15.29 18.45
C GLY A 160 -8.81 -13.85 18.04
N ILE A 161 -9.66 -13.66 17.02
CA ILE A 161 -10.14 -12.36 16.56
C ILE A 161 -11.66 -12.41 16.60
N GLY A 162 -12.27 -11.46 17.31
CA GLY A 162 -13.71 -11.36 17.48
C GLY A 162 -14.14 -9.92 17.77
N ASP A 163 -15.44 -9.69 17.71
CA ASP A 163 -16.06 -8.38 17.87
C ASP A 163 -17.36 -8.40 18.72
N GLY A 164 -17.86 -9.58 19.09
CA GLY A 164 -19.11 -9.80 19.82
C GLY A 164 -18.95 -10.42 21.21
N GLY A 165 -17.88 -11.18 21.45
CA GLY A 165 -17.62 -11.84 22.74
C GLY A 165 -18.04 -13.32 22.82
N ASN A 166 -18.73 -13.84 21.80
CA ASN A 166 -19.20 -15.22 21.66
C ASN A 166 -18.30 -16.07 20.73
N GLU A 167 -17.15 -15.54 20.34
CA GLU A 167 -16.19 -16.16 19.44
C GLU A 167 -15.00 -16.76 20.20
N VAL A 168 -14.29 -17.68 19.53
CA VAL A 168 -13.05 -18.27 20.02
C VAL A 168 -12.02 -17.18 20.34
N GLY A 169 -11.43 -17.26 21.54
CA GLY A 169 -10.47 -16.29 22.08
C GLY A 169 -11.08 -15.33 23.10
N MET A 170 -12.40 -15.08 23.00
CA MET A 170 -13.10 -14.19 23.93
C MET A 170 -13.19 -14.76 25.35
N GLY A 171 -12.89 -16.05 25.55
CA GLY A 171 -12.71 -16.65 26.88
C GLY A 171 -11.64 -15.94 27.72
N ARG A 172 -10.64 -15.31 27.08
CA ARG A 172 -9.62 -14.52 27.78
C ARG A 172 -10.18 -13.25 28.42
N VAL A 173 -11.26 -12.71 27.85
CA VAL A 173 -11.96 -11.50 28.31
C VAL A 173 -13.38 -11.82 28.79
N PHE A 174 -13.65 -13.09 29.12
CA PHE A 174 -14.96 -13.62 29.50
C PHE A 174 -15.72 -12.74 30.50
N ARG A 175 -15.05 -12.32 31.57
CA ARG A 175 -15.67 -11.48 32.62
C ARG A 175 -16.05 -10.09 32.12
N GLY A 176 -15.28 -9.56 31.17
CA GLY A 176 -15.59 -8.33 30.47
C GLY A 176 -16.83 -8.51 29.61
N VAL A 177 -16.86 -9.55 28.78
CA VAL A 177 -18.00 -9.86 27.90
C VAL A 177 -19.29 -10.01 28.72
N ALA A 178 -19.25 -10.82 29.78
CA ALA A 178 -20.39 -11.08 30.64
C ALA A 178 -20.98 -9.83 31.32
N ARG A 179 -20.20 -8.74 31.42
CA ARG A 179 -20.61 -7.48 32.05
C ARG A 179 -20.95 -6.39 31.05
N ALA A 180 -20.21 -6.32 29.95
CA ALA A 180 -20.21 -5.19 29.03
C ALA A 180 -21.11 -5.41 27.81
N ILE A 181 -21.29 -6.67 27.38
CA ILE A 181 -22.04 -7.03 26.18
C ILE A 181 -23.48 -7.42 26.53
N GLU A 182 -24.42 -7.00 25.69
CA GLU A 182 -25.82 -7.42 25.79
C GLU A 182 -25.95 -8.95 25.67
N ASN A 183 -26.75 -9.59 26.53
CA ASN A 183 -26.80 -11.05 26.70
C ASN A 183 -25.46 -11.71 27.07
N GLY A 184 -24.41 -10.94 27.41
CA GLY A 184 -23.05 -11.42 27.62
C GLY A 184 -22.94 -12.55 28.65
N ALA A 185 -23.73 -12.51 29.73
CA ALA A 185 -23.73 -13.56 30.75
C ALA A 185 -24.11 -14.95 30.20
N LYS A 186 -24.87 -14.99 29.11
CA LYS A 186 -25.29 -16.21 28.41
C LYS A 186 -24.35 -16.56 27.26
N ILE A 187 -24.01 -15.58 26.42
CA ILE A 187 -23.35 -15.84 25.14
C ILE A 187 -21.82 -15.88 25.22
N ALA A 188 -21.22 -15.36 26.29
CA ALA A 188 -19.78 -15.24 26.41
C ALA A 188 -19.07 -16.58 26.17
N SER A 189 -18.18 -16.59 25.18
CA SER A 189 -17.38 -17.78 24.90
C SER A 189 -16.44 -18.07 26.06
N THR A 190 -16.32 -19.35 26.44
CA THR A 190 -15.37 -19.81 27.45
C THR A 190 -14.02 -20.21 26.87
N VAL A 191 -13.83 -20.14 25.54
CA VAL A 191 -12.64 -20.65 24.86
C VAL A 191 -11.56 -19.56 24.82
N PRO A 192 -10.46 -19.68 25.58
CA PRO A 192 -9.40 -18.67 25.58
C PRO A 192 -8.42 -18.90 24.41
N THR A 193 -7.59 -17.90 24.15
CA THR A 193 -6.42 -17.99 23.28
C THR A 193 -5.21 -17.30 23.93
N ASP A 194 -4.00 -17.57 23.46
CA ASP A 194 -2.78 -16.91 23.95
C ASP A 194 -2.85 -15.41 23.69
N TYR A 195 -3.30 -15.04 22.50
CA TYR A 195 -3.56 -13.66 22.11
C TYR A 195 -4.99 -13.50 21.62
N VAL A 196 -5.65 -12.45 22.05
CA VAL A 196 -6.99 -12.06 21.60
C VAL A 196 -6.93 -10.65 21.03
N VAL A 197 -7.46 -10.48 19.82
CA VAL A 197 -7.63 -9.19 19.15
C VAL A 197 -9.12 -8.89 19.16
N VAL A 198 -9.50 -7.84 19.88
CA VAL A 198 -10.87 -7.33 19.89
C VAL A 198 -10.96 -6.18 18.90
N SER A 199 -11.93 -6.22 18.00
CA SER A 199 -12.13 -5.21 16.96
C SER A 199 -13.61 -4.90 16.76
N GLY A 200 -13.93 -3.81 16.06
CA GLY A 200 -15.30 -3.43 15.72
C GLY A 200 -15.98 -4.26 14.66
N VAL A 201 -15.20 -4.99 13.87
CA VAL A 201 -15.58 -5.97 12.85
C VAL A 201 -14.43 -6.97 12.82
N SER A 202 -14.68 -8.27 12.82
CA SER A 202 -13.59 -9.27 12.87
C SER A 202 -12.67 -9.23 11.66
N ASN A 203 -13.20 -8.92 10.47
CA ASN A 203 -12.41 -8.61 9.29
C ASN A 203 -11.41 -7.46 9.55
N TRP A 204 -11.81 -6.40 10.27
CA TRP A 204 -10.90 -5.30 10.62
C TRP A 204 -9.82 -5.76 11.58
N GLY A 205 -10.15 -6.61 12.56
CA GLY A 205 -9.17 -7.24 13.44
C GLY A 205 -8.12 -8.04 12.66
N ALA A 206 -8.56 -8.80 11.66
CA ALA A 206 -7.68 -9.54 10.77
C ALA A 206 -6.81 -8.62 9.90
N TYR A 207 -7.36 -7.56 9.33
CA TYR A 207 -6.57 -6.55 8.60
C TYR A 207 -5.59 -5.82 9.52
N GLY A 208 -5.96 -5.56 10.78
CA GLY A 208 -5.08 -5.03 11.80
C GLY A 208 -3.89 -5.95 12.06
N LEU A 209 -4.13 -7.27 12.16
CA LEU A 209 -3.08 -8.27 12.35
C LEU A 209 -2.14 -8.32 11.13
N VAL A 210 -2.68 -8.27 9.92
CA VAL A 210 -1.90 -8.15 8.68
C VAL A 210 -1.12 -6.84 8.62
N GLY A 211 -1.71 -5.73 9.06
CA GLY A 211 -1.05 -4.43 9.18
C GLY A 211 0.09 -4.45 10.20
N ALA A 212 -0.10 -5.10 11.35
CA ALA A 212 0.94 -5.28 12.35
C ALA A 212 2.09 -6.16 11.82
N LEU A 213 1.78 -7.26 11.14
CA LEU A 213 2.77 -8.08 10.41
C LEU A 213 3.54 -7.22 9.40
N SER A 214 2.83 -6.40 8.64
CA SER A 214 3.40 -5.48 7.63
C SER A 214 4.37 -4.48 8.25
N VAL A 215 4.02 -3.89 9.41
CA VAL A 215 4.91 -2.99 10.16
C VAL A 215 6.17 -3.71 10.60
N LEU A 216 6.06 -4.95 11.09
CA LEU A 216 7.19 -5.71 11.63
C LEU A 216 8.13 -6.24 10.53
N CYS A 217 7.59 -6.66 9.38
CA CYS A 217 8.42 -7.16 8.27
C CYS A 217 8.89 -6.04 7.32
N GLY A 218 8.32 -4.83 7.43
CA GLY A 218 8.64 -3.70 6.56
C GLY A 218 8.18 -3.90 5.12
N GLN A 219 7.14 -4.71 4.90
CA GLN A 219 6.52 -4.99 3.62
C GLN A 219 5.01 -4.78 3.76
N ASP A 220 4.35 -4.18 2.77
CA ASP A 220 2.90 -4.11 2.74
C ASP A 220 2.30 -5.47 2.38
N LEU A 221 1.67 -6.12 3.36
CA LEU A 221 0.99 -7.40 3.22
C LEU A 221 -0.53 -7.26 3.17
N LEU A 222 -1.06 -6.04 3.33
CA LEU A 222 -2.50 -5.79 3.32
C LEU A 222 -3.10 -6.12 1.95
N PRO A 223 -4.34 -6.63 1.88
CA PRO A 223 -5.05 -6.75 0.62
C PRO A 223 -5.32 -5.37 0.03
N SER A 224 -5.29 -5.28 -1.30
CA SER A 224 -5.75 -4.12 -2.05
C SER A 224 -7.26 -3.97 -1.94
N GLY A 225 -7.78 -2.76 -2.17
CA GLY A 225 -9.23 -2.55 -2.17
C GLY A 225 -9.96 -3.41 -3.20
N GLY A 226 -9.32 -3.71 -4.34
CA GLY A 226 -9.86 -4.65 -5.33
C GLY A 226 -9.98 -6.08 -4.80
N GLU A 227 -8.96 -6.58 -4.09
CA GLU A 227 -8.99 -7.90 -3.45
C GLU A 227 -10.08 -7.98 -2.36
N ILE A 228 -10.27 -6.93 -1.57
CA ILE A 228 -11.33 -6.87 -0.54
C ILE A 228 -12.71 -6.92 -1.21
N LEU A 229 -12.97 -6.03 -2.17
CA LEU A 229 -14.26 -5.97 -2.88
C LEU A 229 -14.59 -7.28 -3.59
N ASP A 230 -13.61 -7.88 -4.26
CA ASP A 230 -13.78 -9.15 -4.97
C ASP A 230 -14.05 -10.30 -3.99
N SER A 231 -13.35 -10.36 -2.85
CA SER A 231 -13.58 -11.40 -1.85
C SER A 231 -15.01 -11.38 -1.29
N VAL A 232 -15.53 -10.22 -0.91
CA VAL A 232 -16.89 -10.09 -0.37
C VAL A 232 -17.94 -10.38 -1.46
N ARG A 233 -17.74 -9.87 -2.68
CA ARG A 233 -18.65 -10.17 -3.81
C ARG A 233 -18.73 -11.66 -4.10
N ARG A 234 -17.60 -12.37 -4.11
CA ARG A 234 -17.57 -13.83 -4.33
C ARG A 234 -18.24 -14.59 -3.20
N LEU A 235 -18.11 -14.16 -1.95
CA LEU A 235 -18.84 -14.75 -0.81
C LEU A 235 -20.35 -14.62 -0.99
N VAL A 236 -20.83 -13.41 -1.29
CA VAL A 236 -22.26 -13.16 -1.48
C VAL A 236 -22.80 -13.98 -2.67
N GLN A 237 -22.06 -14.03 -3.78
CA GLN A 237 -22.41 -14.89 -4.93
C GLN A 237 -22.43 -16.38 -4.59
N ALA A 238 -21.59 -16.82 -3.66
CA ALA A 238 -21.56 -18.19 -3.17
C ALA A 238 -22.64 -18.49 -2.12
N GLY A 239 -23.41 -17.48 -1.68
CA GLY A 239 -24.54 -17.65 -0.76
C GLY A 239 -24.30 -17.12 0.66
N ALA A 240 -23.22 -16.39 0.92
CA ALA A 240 -23.03 -15.70 2.19
C ALA A 240 -24.01 -14.53 2.33
N VAL A 241 -24.30 -14.18 3.58
CA VAL A 241 -25.20 -13.07 3.92
C VAL A 241 -24.52 -12.06 4.85
N ASP A 242 -25.04 -10.85 4.89
CA ASP A 242 -24.64 -9.86 5.90
C ASP A 242 -25.05 -10.32 7.30
N GLY A 243 -24.15 -10.20 8.29
CA GLY A 243 -24.38 -10.70 9.65
C GLY A 243 -25.53 -10.01 10.39
N LEU A 244 -25.78 -8.74 10.07
CA LEU A 244 -26.82 -7.93 10.70
C LEU A 244 -28.17 -8.06 9.96
N SER A 245 -28.15 -7.86 8.63
CA SER A 245 -29.37 -7.85 7.80
C SER A 245 -29.87 -9.26 7.48
N GLY A 246 -28.97 -10.25 7.45
CA GLY A 246 -29.25 -11.63 7.03
C GLY A 246 -29.57 -11.76 5.55
N LYS A 247 -29.26 -10.76 4.73
CA LYS A 247 -29.51 -10.73 3.28
C LYS A 247 -28.20 -10.90 2.48
N PRO A 248 -28.26 -11.36 1.23
CA PRO A 248 -27.10 -11.47 0.36
C PRO A 248 -26.68 -10.09 -0.17
N GLU A 249 -26.13 -9.26 0.71
CA GLU A 249 -25.69 -7.90 0.44
C GLU A 249 -24.15 -7.85 0.52
N PRO A 250 -23.47 -7.07 -0.34
CA PRO A 250 -22.01 -6.91 -0.30
C PRO A 250 -21.62 -5.93 0.81
N THR A 251 -22.04 -6.21 2.03
CA THR A 251 -21.78 -5.46 3.26
C THR A 251 -21.22 -6.41 4.31
N VAL A 252 -20.61 -5.85 5.37
CA VAL A 252 -20.13 -6.62 6.53
C VAL A 252 -20.70 -5.94 7.77
N ASP A 253 -21.46 -6.68 8.57
CA ASP A 253 -22.17 -6.17 9.75
C ASP A 253 -23.02 -4.91 9.50
N GLY A 254 -23.68 -4.85 8.34
CA GLY A 254 -24.48 -3.70 7.91
C GLY A 254 -23.66 -2.50 7.47
N LEU A 255 -22.33 -2.60 7.43
CA LEU A 255 -21.45 -1.54 6.96
C LEU A 255 -21.14 -1.70 5.48
N ALA A 256 -21.21 -0.56 4.78
CA ALA A 256 -20.74 -0.44 3.41
C ALA A 256 -19.23 -0.69 3.35
N LEU A 257 -18.75 -1.30 2.25
CA LEU A 257 -17.35 -1.72 2.13
C LEU A 257 -16.40 -0.53 2.08
N GLU A 258 -16.88 0.65 1.71
CA GLU A 258 -16.14 1.91 1.70
C GLU A 258 -15.46 2.17 3.05
N HIS A 259 -16.15 1.96 4.17
CA HIS A 259 -15.55 2.11 5.51
C HIS A 259 -14.40 1.13 5.75
N THR A 260 -14.55 -0.11 5.28
CA THR A 260 -13.48 -1.12 5.37
C THR A 260 -12.28 -0.71 4.50
N LEU A 261 -12.53 -0.18 3.30
CA LEU A 261 -11.48 0.30 2.41
C LEU A 261 -10.71 1.47 3.03
N GLU A 262 -11.43 2.46 3.58
CA GLU A 262 -10.84 3.61 4.27
C GLU A 262 -9.97 3.17 5.45
N LEU A 263 -10.50 2.30 6.33
CA LEU A 263 -9.78 1.76 7.46
C LEU A 263 -8.51 1.00 7.03
N VAL A 264 -8.58 0.17 5.99
CA VAL A 264 -7.40 -0.54 5.48
C VAL A 264 -6.35 0.41 4.92
N GLU A 265 -6.75 1.49 4.24
CA GLU A 265 -5.81 2.52 3.80
C GLU A 265 -5.21 3.31 4.97
N GLU A 266 -5.96 3.58 6.04
CA GLU A 266 -5.43 4.19 7.27
C GLU A 266 -4.41 3.29 7.97
N ILE A 267 -4.67 1.98 8.05
CA ILE A 267 -3.70 0.99 8.54
C ILE A 267 -2.46 1.00 7.63
N ARG A 268 -2.63 1.02 6.31
CA ARG A 268 -1.52 1.09 5.36
C ARG A 268 -0.71 2.37 5.54
N CYS A 269 -1.33 3.48 5.95
CA CYS A 269 -0.62 4.71 6.28
C CYS A 269 0.33 4.56 7.47
N GLN A 270 0.05 3.64 8.41
CA GLN A 270 0.97 3.31 9.51
C GLN A 270 2.25 2.59 9.03
N LEU A 271 2.26 2.05 7.80
CA LEU A 271 3.46 1.48 7.19
C LEU A 271 4.41 2.54 6.67
N ARG A 272 3.94 3.76 6.43
CA ARG A 272 4.74 4.85 5.87
C ARG A 272 5.93 5.14 6.81
N PRO A 273 7.16 5.24 6.30
CA PRO A 273 8.27 5.83 7.03
C PRO A 273 7.86 7.16 7.68
N ALA A 274 8.43 7.47 8.84
CA ALA A 274 8.21 8.78 9.46
C ALA A 274 8.61 9.88 8.46
N PRO A 275 7.94 11.05 8.44
CA PRO A 275 8.37 12.14 7.60
C PRO A 275 9.84 12.46 7.83
N LEU A 276 10.59 12.70 6.76
CA LEU A 276 12.01 13.09 6.82
C LEU A 276 12.17 14.60 7.06
N SER A 277 11.16 15.24 7.63
CA SER A 277 11.11 16.69 7.90
C SER A 277 12.27 17.17 8.78
N ARG A 278 12.93 16.25 9.51
CA ARG A 278 14.18 16.53 10.22
C ARG A 278 15.13 15.34 10.19
N VAL A 279 16.20 15.46 9.41
CA VAL A 279 17.30 14.47 9.37
C VAL A 279 18.54 14.90 10.15
N ARG A 280 18.52 16.10 10.72
CA ARG A 280 19.66 16.65 11.48
C ARG A 280 19.98 15.74 12.67
N GLY A 281 21.23 15.30 12.75
CA GLY A 281 21.74 14.43 13.81
C GLY A 281 21.43 12.95 13.64
N LEU A 282 20.56 12.57 12.70
CA LEU A 282 20.25 11.15 12.44
C LEU A 282 21.44 10.45 11.79
N GLU A 283 21.63 9.19 12.14
CA GLU A 283 22.55 8.28 11.45
C GLU A 283 21.86 7.73 10.19
N VAL A 284 22.38 8.10 9.01
CA VAL A 284 21.79 7.78 7.71
C VAL A 284 22.75 6.95 6.86
N GLY A 285 22.31 5.78 6.44
CA GLY A 285 23.03 4.93 5.49
C GLY A 285 22.62 5.24 4.05
N VAL A 286 23.58 5.42 3.14
CA VAL A 286 23.32 5.48 1.70
C VAL A 286 23.81 4.19 1.07
N VAL A 287 22.91 3.47 0.39
CA VAL A 287 23.24 2.21 -0.28
C VAL A 287 23.29 2.43 -1.79
N GLY A 288 24.48 2.21 -2.36
CA GLY A 288 24.86 2.50 -3.74
C GLY A 288 25.43 3.91 -3.88
N ALA A 289 26.62 4.03 -4.45
CA ALA A 289 27.40 5.25 -4.64
C ALA A 289 27.52 5.67 -6.11
N GLY A 290 26.56 5.28 -6.96
CA GLY A 290 26.39 5.92 -8.26
C GLY A 290 25.99 7.40 -8.13
N ARG A 291 25.76 8.10 -9.26
CA ARG A 291 25.40 9.53 -9.30
C ARG A 291 24.31 9.92 -8.28
N SER A 292 23.21 9.16 -8.24
CA SER A 292 22.11 9.40 -7.29
C SER A 292 22.52 9.24 -5.83
N GLY A 293 23.33 8.24 -5.49
CA GLY A 293 23.77 8.00 -4.11
C GLY A 293 24.74 9.06 -3.61
N VAL A 294 25.68 9.46 -4.46
CA VAL A 294 26.61 10.56 -4.17
C VAL A 294 25.84 11.87 -3.97
N ALA A 295 24.90 12.19 -4.85
CA ALA A 295 24.07 13.39 -4.72
C ALA A 295 23.19 13.34 -3.46
N ALA A 296 22.58 12.20 -3.14
CA ALA A 296 21.81 12.02 -1.91
C ALA A 296 22.68 12.23 -0.66
N SER A 297 23.90 11.70 -0.66
CA SER A 297 24.85 11.85 0.46
C SER A 297 25.17 13.32 0.73
N ARG A 298 25.42 14.10 -0.33
CA ARG A 298 25.65 15.55 -0.24
C ARG A 298 24.43 16.29 0.30
N LEU A 299 23.24 15.97 -0.20
CA LEU A 299 22.00 16.58 0.28
C LEU A 299 21.75 16.26 1.76
N LEU A 300 21.91 15.01 2.18
CA LEU A 300 21.75 14.60 3.57
C LEU A 300 22.74 15.32 4.50
N GLN A 301 24.01 15.43 4.09
CA GLN A 301 25.02 16.18 4.83
C GLN A 301 24.66 17.66 4.94
N SER A 302 24.18 18.30 3.86
CA SER A 302 23.77 19.71 3.90
C SER A 302 22.58 19.96 4.83
N ARG A 303 21.81 18.91 5.17
CA ARG A 303 20.73 18.94 6.16
C ARG A 303 21.15 18.48 7.56
N GLY A 304 22.45 18.22 7.77
CA GLY A 304 23.05 17.91 9.06
C GLY A 304 22.89 16.45 9.50
N ALA A 305 22.62 15.52 8.57
CA ALA A 305 22.63 14.09 8.86
C ALA A 305 24.08 13.57 8.98
N ARG A 306 24.27 12.51 9.78
CA ARG A 306 25.53 11.75 9.86
C ARG A 306 25.46 10.62 8.86
N VAL A 307 26.18 10.78 7.73
CA VAL A 307 26.03 9.91 6.57
C VAL A 307 27.15 8.88 6.52
N ARG A 308 26.81 7.62 6.22
CA ARG A 308 27.75 6.57 5.82
C ARG A 308 27.31 5.92 4.52
N ILE A 309 28.25 5.46 3.70
CA ILE A 309 27.98 5.05 2.31
C ILE A 309 28.47 3.62 2.10
N SER A 310 27.63 2.75 1.56
CA SER A 310 27.99 1.36 1.22
C SER A 310 27.75 1.11 -0.26
N GLU A 311 28.74 0.59 -0.98
CA GLU A 311 28.71 0.32 -2.43
C GLU A 311 29.28 -1.07 -2.73
N GLN A 312 28.56 -1.83 -3.55
CA GLN A 312 28.92 -3.20 -3.89
C GLN A 312 30.19 -3.29 -4.75
N ARG A 313 30.55 -2.21 -5.44
CA ARG A 313 31.75 -2.13 -6.28
C ARG A 313 32.86 -1.35 -5.57
N PHE A 314 34.09 -1.54 -6.02
CA PHE A 314 35.15 -0.59 -5.72
C PHE A 314 35.01 0.61 -6.66
N VAL A 315 34.84 1.80 -6.08
CA VAL A 315 34.68 3.06 -6.81
C VAL A 315 35.62 4.11 -6.25
N GLU A 316 35.96 5.11 -7.06
CA GLU A 316 36.68 6.27 -6.58
C GLU A 316 35.77 7.11 -5.67
N VAL A 317 36.25 7.42 -4.48
CA VAL A 317 35.52 8.23 -3.49
C VAL A 317 35.66 9.72 -3.83
N PRO A 318 34.55 10.46 -4.04
CA PRO A 318 34.59 11.90 -4.29
C PRO A 318 35.32 12.65 -3.18
N GLN A 319 36.19 13.60 -3.55
CA GLN A 319 37.05 14.31 -2.60
C GLN A 319 36.26 14.99 -1.47
N ASP A 320 35.10 15.55 -1.79
CA ASP A 320 34.19 16.22 -0.85
C ASP A 320 33.45 15.27 0.10
N LEU A 321 33.55 13.94 -0.11
CA LEU A 321 32.91 12.92 0.72
C LEU A 321 33.93 11.96 1.36
N LYS A 322 35.23 12.17 1.19
CA LYS A 322 36.30 11.30 1.73
C LYS A 322 36.28 11.19 3.25
N HIS A 323 35.77 12.20 3.95
CA HIS A 323 35.67 12.22 5.41
C HIS A 323 34.50 11.40 5.96
N LEU A 324 33.57 10.95 5.10
CA LEU A 324 32.48 10.07 5.52
C LEU A 324 32.96 8.63 5.66
N PRO A 325 32.29 7.78 6.46
CA PRO A 325 32.55 6.36 6.47
C PRO A 325 32.10 5.71 5.14
N TRP A 326 32.96 4.88 4.55
CA TRP A 326 32.68 4.13 3.33
C TRP A 326 32.89 2.62 3.51
N GLU A 327 31.99 1.83 2.96
CA GLU A 327 32.16 0.41 2.71
C GLU A 327 32.13 0.16 1.20
N LEU A 328 33.22 -0.39 0.65
CA LEU A 328 33.36 -0.67 -0.77
C LEU A 328 33.51 -2.17 -1.02
N GLY A 329 33.02 -2.63 -2.16
CA GLY A 329 33.11 -4.04 -2.57
C GLY A 329 32.10 -4.98 -1.92
N ARG A 330 31.24 -4.49 -1.01
CA ARG A 330 30.22 -5.29 -0.31
C ARG A 330 29.13 -4.43 0.32
N HIS A 331 28.15 -5.11 0.91
CA HIS A 331 27.07 -4.53 1.70
C HIS A 331 26.92 -5.33 3.00
N SER A 332 27.31 -4.77 4.16
CA SER A 332 27.23 -5.48 5.45
C SER A 332 26.29 -4.82 6.45
N LEU A 333 25.62 -5.65 7.26
CA LEU A 333 24.76 -5.20 8.35
C LEU A 333 25.57 -4.56 9.49
N GLU A 334 26.82 -5.00 9.67
CA GLU A 334 27.76 -4.46 10.66
C GLU A 334 28.10 -3.00 10.36
N PHE A 335 28.43 -2.69 9.11
CA PHE A 335 28.70 -1.31 8.70
C PHE A 335 27.49 -0.38 8.89
N MET A 336 26.28 -0.92 8.72
CA MET A 336 25.02 -0.20 8.90
C MET A 336 24.47 -0.24 10.33
N GLU A 337 25.26 -0.68 11.32
CA GLU A 337 24.83 -0.69 12.71
C GLU A 337 24.57 0.73 13.23
N GLY A 338 23.46 0.90 13.95
CA GLY A 338 23.01 2.18 14.49
C GLY A 338 22.37 3.13 13.48
N VAL A 339 22.27 2.75 12.19
CA VAL A 339 21.58 3.55 11.17
C VAL A 339 20.07 3.56 11.44
N GLU A 340 19.48 4.75 11.39
CA GLU A 340 18.06 5.00 11.64
C GLU A 340 17.25 5.11 10.34
N LEU A 341 17.91 5.54 9.25
CA LEU A 341 17.35 5.73 7.92
C LEU A 341 18.32 5.25 6.85
N VAL A 342 17.79 4.59 5.83
CA VAL A 342 18.54 4.20 4.64
C VAL A 342 17.98 4.90 3.41
N VAL A 343 18.84 5.57 2.65
CA VAL A 343 18.53 6.08 1.32
C VAL A 343 19.14 5.14 0.27
N ARG A 344 18.27 4.49 -0.50
CA ARG A 344 18.64 3.53 -1.54
C ARG A 344 18.75 4.26 -2.89
N SER A 345 19.89 4.09 -3.55
CA SER A 345 20.07 4.49 -4.95
C SER A 345 19.18 3.64 -5.88
N PRO A 346 18.57 4.20 -6.94
CA PRO A 346 17.63 3.47 -7.80
C PRO A 346 18.17 2.15 -8.38
N GLY A 347 19.47 2.08 -8.67
CA GLY A 347 20.13 0.90 -9.27
C GLY A 347 20.40 -0.26 -8.31
N VAL A 348 20.21 -0.09 -7.00
CA VAL A 348 20.41 -1.15 -6.01
C VAL A 348 19.16 -2.02 -5.92
N ASP A 349 19.29 -3.35 -6.03
CA ASP A 349 18.14 -4.25 -5.91
C ASP A 349 17.50 -4.10 -4.50
N PRO A 350 16.19 -3.79 -4.39
CA PRO A 350 15.53 -3.64 -3.09
C PRO A 350 15.47 -4.92 -2.25
N ARG A 351 15.80 -6.09 -2.82
CA ARG A 351 15.74 -7.42 -2.20
C ARG A 351 17.08 -7.89 -1.63
N ILE A 352 18.15 -7.10 -1.73
CA ILE A 352 19.45 -7.53 -1.21
C ILE A 352 19.37 -7.85 0.30
N PRO A 353 20.15 -8.84 0.81
CA PRO A 353 20.11 -9.25 2.20
C PRO A 353 20.29 -8.10 3.20
N LEU A 354 21.15 -7.12 2.87
CA LEU A 354 21.36 -5.91 3.70
C LEU A 354 20.04 -5.16 3.97
N LEU A 355 19.31 -4.80 2.91
CA LEU A 355 18.08 -4.02 3.05
C LEU A 355 16.98 -4.81 3.75
N LYS A 356 16.92 -6.13 3.50
CA LYS A 356 16.00 -7.03 4.23
C LYS A 356 16.30 -7.03 5.73
N GLY A 357 17.57 -7.21 6.11
CA GLY A 357 17.99 -7.21 7.52
C GLY A 357 17.75 -5.87 8.21
N LEU A 358 17.96 -4.75 7.52
CA LEU A 358 17.68 -3.41 8.06
C LEU A 358 16.18 -3.17 8.28
N ARG A 359 15.33 -3.57 7.33
CA ARG A 359 13.86 -3.49 7.49
C ARG A 359 13.37 -4.33 8.67
N GLN A 360 13.90 -5.55 8.84
CA GLN A 360 13.57 -6.41 9.98
C GLN A 360 13.94 -5.79 11.34
N ARG A 361 14.95 -4.91 11.36
CA ARG A 361 15.32 -4.10 12.54
C ARG A 361 14.54 -2.80 12.66
N GLY A 362 13.59 -2.54 11.77
CA GLY A 362 12.76 -1.35 11.75
C GLY A 362 13.42 -0.09 11.22
N VAL A 363 14.57 -0.23 10.56
CA VAL A 363 15.22 0.87 9.86
C VAL A 363 14.40 1.21 8.62
N SER A 364 14.04 2.50 8.47
CA SER A 364 13.28 2.95 7.30
C SER A 364 14.16 2.94 6.07
N VAL A 365 13.71 2.35 4.97
CA VAL A 365 14.43 2.34 3.68
C VAL A 365 13.59 3.12 2.66
N VAL A 366 14.13 4.24 2.17
CA VAL A 366 13.48 5.11 1.18
C VAL A 366 14.34 5.19 -0.09
N SER A 367 13.76 5.57 -1.23
CA SER A 367 14.54 5.90 -2.42
C SER A 367 15.15 7.29 -2.33
N GLU A 368 16.16 7.54 -3.17
CA GLU A 368 16.71 8.88 -3.39
C GLU A 368 15.63 9.90 -3.76
N LEU A 369 14.70 9.56 -4.67
CA LEU A 369 13.62 10.47 -5.09
C LEU A 369 12.74 10.88 -3.90
N GLU A 370 12.33 9.90 -3.09
CA GLU A 370 11.49 10.12 -1.92
C GLU A 370 12.22 10.93 -0.84
N ALA A 371 13.49 10.61 -0.58
CA ALA A 371 14.31 11.34 0.38
C ALA A 371 14.51 12.80 -0.05
N ALA A 372 14.91 13.00 -1.30
CA ALA A 372 15.15 14.33 -1.87
C ALA A 372 13.89 15.18 -1.85
N TYR A 373 12.74 14.61 -2.24
CA TYR A 373 11.46 15.31 -2.21
C TYR A 373 11.08 15.76 -0.81
N GLN A 374 11.14 14.86 0.19
CA GLN A 374 10.78 15.22 1.57
C GLN A 374 11.74 16.22 2.22
N LEU A 375 13.02 16.21 1.82
CA LEU A 375 13.99 17.18 2.31
C LEU A 375 13.83 18.53 1.61
N GLY A 376 13.65 18.53 0.29
CA GLY A 376 13.63 19.76 -0.50
C GLY A 376 12.28 20.46 -0.56
N GLU A 377 11.18 19.72 -0.45
CA GLU A 377 9.82 20.16 -0.78
C GLU A 377 9.75 20.94 -2.12
N PRO A 378 10.39 20.46 -3.21
CA PRO A 378 10.45 21.22 -4.45
C PRO A 378 9.10 21.27 -5.16
N LYS A 379 8.91 22.29 -6.01
CA LYS A 379 7.80 22.34 -6.96
C LYS A 379 8.14 21.48 -8.18
N VAL A 380 7.39 20.40 -8.37
CA VAL A 380 7.73 19.34 -9.35
C VAL A 380 6.65 19.19 -10.42
N VAL A 381 7.09 19.10 -11.67
CA VAL A 381 6.38 18.46 -12.78
C VAL A 381 6.96 17.05 -12.94
N ALA A 382 6.16 16.00 -12.80
CA ALA A 382 6.63 14.62 -12.89
C ALA A 382 5.97 13.90 -14.07
N VAL A 383 6.78 13.34 -14.96
CA VAL A 383 6.31 12.59 -16.14
C VAL A 383 6.68 11.13 -16.00
N THR A 384 5.68 10.25 -16.09
CA THR A 384 5.88 8.82 -16.26
C THR A 384 5.21 8.31 -17.53
N GLY A 385 5.44 7.04 -17.81
CA GLY A 385 5.04 6.37 -19.05
C GLY A 385 5.97 5.19 -19.31
N SER A 386 5.62 4.38 -20.29
CA SER A 386 6.47 3.25 -20.67
C SER A 386 7.62 3.75 -21.53
N ILE A 387 7.31 4.63 -22.50
CA ILE A 387 8.25 5.31 -23.39
C ILE A 387 7.99 6.84 -23.35
N GLY A 388 8.95 7.68 -23.73
CA GLY A 388 8.76 9.14 -23.90
C GLY A 388 9.12 10.02 -22.71
N LYS A 389 9.08 9.50 -21.48
CA LYS A 389 9.31 10.25 -20.21
C LYS A 389 10.43 11.30 -20.24
N ARG A 390 11.63 10.88 -20.68
CA ARG A 390 12.83 11.71 -20.66
C ARG A 390 12.74 12.81 -21.72
N SER A 391 12.40 12.43 -22.94
CA SER A 391 12.21 13.36 -24.05
C SER A 391 11.12 14.39 -23.75
N THR A 392 10.05 14.03 -23.04
CA THR A 392 9.01 14.98 -22.61
C THR A 392 9.53 16.02 -21.63
N VAL A 393 10.30 15.62 -20.61
CA VAL A 393 10.84 16.59 -19.63
C VAL A 393 11.99 17.42 -20.21
N GLU A 394 12.76 16.87 -21.14
CA GLU A 394 13.78 17.62 -21.89
C GLU A 394 13.12 18.67 -22.79
N LEU A 395 12.06 18.31 -23.53
CA LEU A 395 11.28 19.24 -24.33
C LEU A 395 10.67 20.36 -23.47
N LEU A 396 10.06 20.02 -22.34
CA LEU A 396 9.56 21.00 -21.39
C LEU A 396 10.68 21.92 -20.89
N GLY A 397 11.85 21.37 -20.58
CA GLY A 397 13.04 22.13 -20.20
C GLY A 397 13.44 23.17 -21.24
N SER A 398 13.57 22.74 -22.49
CA SER A 398 13.92 23.60 -23.62
C SER A 398 12.89 24.70 -23.86
N MET A 399 11.60 24.38 -23.83
CA MET A 399 10.52 25.38 -23.98
C MET A 399 10.54 26.43 -22.87
N MET A 400 10.84 26.01 -21.63
CA MET A 400 10.82 26.90 -20.47
C MET A 400 12.13 27.69 -20.31
N ALA A 401 13.21 27.34 -21.02
CA ALA A 401 14.53 27.96 -20.86
C ALA A 401 14.51 29.47 -21.16
N GLU A 402 13.80 29.86 -22.22
CA GLU A 402 13.63 31.25 -22.66
C GLU A 402 12.36 31.91 -22.08
N CYS A 403 11.64 31.21 -21.19
CA CYS A 403 10.49 31.76 -20.50
C CYS A 403 10.89 32.42 -19.18
N GLU A 404 10.01 33.25 -18.63
CA GLU A 404 10.19 33.94 -17.34
C GLU A 404 10.39 33.00 -16.13
N ARG A 405 10.17 31.69 -16.34
CA ARG A 405 10.25 30.65 -15.30
C ARG A 405 11.05 29.43 -15.77
N PRO A 406 12.39 29.52 -15.89
CA PRO A 406 13.21 28.38 -16.27
C PRO A 406 13.04 27.20 -15.31
N ILE A 407 12.98 25.99 -15.87
CA ILE A 407 12.79 24.75 -15.10
C ILE A 407 14.06 23.90 -15.13
N ALA A 408 14.38 23.24 -14.01
CA ALA A 408 15.48 22.28 -13.96
C ALA A 408 14.99 20.91 -14.44
N VAL A 409 15.77 20.20 -15.26
CA VAL A 409 15.37 18.88 -15.80
C VAL A 409 16.20 17.76 -15.18
N GLY A 410 15.54 16.68 -14.78
CA GLY A 410 16.22 15.50 -14.27
C GLY A 410 15.33 14.28 -14.07
N GLY A 411 15.66 13.48 -13.06
CA GLY A 411 15.01 12.21 -12.74
C GLY A 411 15.77 10.99 -13.31
N ASN A 412 15.03 9.97 -13.69
CA ASN A 412 15.53 8.66 -14.08
C ASN A 412 16.55 8.72 -15.23
N LYS A 413 17.74 8.12 -15.03
CA LYS A 413 18.89 8.14 -15.97
C LYS A 413 19.40 9.55 -16.34
N GLY A 414 18.94 10.60 -15.68
CA GLY A 414 19.40 11.97 -15.83
C GLY A 414 20.06 12.49 -14.55
N ARG A 415 19.86 13.78 -14.28
CA ARG A 415 20.30 14.43 -13.04
C ARG A 415 19.37 14.03 -11.89
N PRO A 416 19.86 13.44 -10.80
CA PRO A 416 19.01 13.03 -9.67
C PRO A 416 18.38 14.25 -8.97
N LEU A 417 17.25 14.06 -8.29
CA LEU A 417 16.54 15.16 -7.62
C LEU A 417 17.42 15.81 -6.55
N SER A 418 18.21 15.02 -5.84
CA SER A 418 19.15 15.51 -4.84
C SER A 418 20.18 16.48 -5.41
N GLU A 419 20.64 16.26 -6.65
CA GLU A 419 21.58 17.15 -7.34
C GLU A 419 20.91 18.46 -7.73
N LEU A 420 19.69 18.39 -8.30
CA LEU A 420 18.92 19.59 -8.65
C LEU A 420 18.64 20.48 -7.43
N LEU A 421 18.31 19.88 -6.29
CA LEU A 421 18.07 20.59 -5.02
C LEU A 421 19.33 21.22 -4.41
N LEU A 422 20.50 20.63 -4.64
CA LEU A 422 21.77 21.20 -4.19
C LEU A 422 22.18 22.42 -5.02
N GLU A 423 21.80 22.46 -6.29
CA GLU A 423 22.06 23.61 -7.17
C GLU A 423 21.09 24.76 -6.91
N ASP A 424 19.79 24.49 -6.97
CA ASP A 424 18.76 25.49 -6.67
C ASP A 424 17.48 24.83 -6.14
N PRO A 425 17.24 24.84 -4.81
CA PRO A 425 16.07 24.21 -4.21
C PRO A 425 14.76 24.97 -4.50
N LYS A 426 14.83 26.23 -4.96
CA LYS A 426 13.64 27.05 -5.24
C LYS A 426 13.16 26.91 -6.69
N LYS A 427 14.03 26.44 -7.59
CA LYS A 427 13.70 26.26 -9.01
C LYS A 427 12.64 25.17 -9.18
N TRP A 428 11.72 25.38 -10.12
CA TRP A 428 10.82 24.31 -10.54
C TRP A 428 11.62 23.16 -11.15
N MET A 429 11.12 21.93 -11.01
CA MET A 429 11.83 20.73 -11.48
C MET A 429 10.94 19.84 -12.33
N ALA A 430 11.36 19.55 -13.56
CA ALA A 430 10.75 18.56 -14.45
C ALA A 430 11.48 17.22 -14.30
N LEU A 431 10.79 16.20 -13.80
CA LEU A 431 11.36 14.91 -13.45
C LEU A 431 10.76 13.79 -14.30
N ALA A 432 11.61 13.07 -15.04
CA ALA A 432 11.23 11.78 -15.61
C ALA A 432 11.23 10.72 -14.51
N VAL A 433 10.08 10.12 -14.20
CA VAL A 433 9.95 9.16 -13.09
C VAL A 433 9.70 7.75 -13.62
N SER A 434 10.59 6.80 -13.28
CA SER A 434 10.43 5.39 -13.64
C SER A 434 9.48 4.65 -12.69
N SER A 435 8.92 3.52 -13.13
CA SER A 435 8.13 2.65 -12.25
C SER A 435 8.95 2.16 -11.05
N PHE A 436 10.25 1.88 -11.22
CA PHE A 436 11.13 1.46 -10.13
C PHE A 436 11.29 2.49 -9.02
N GLN A 437 11.28 3.79 -9.36
CA GLN A 437 11.27 4.85 -8.35
C GLN A 437 9.88 4.92 -7.69
N MET A 438 8.82 4.80 -8.50
CA MET A 438 7.43 4.86 -8.05
C MET A 438 7.03 3.74 -7.06
N GLU A 439 7.61 2.55 -7.18
CA GLU A 439 7.40 1.45 -6.22
C GLU A 439 7.66 1.88 -4.77
N SER A 440 8.55 2.87 -4.57
CA SER A 440 9.05 3.26 -3.25
C SER A 440 8.66 4.66 -2.79
N ILE A 441 7.82 5.37 -3.55
CA ILE A 441 7.34 6.69 -3.11
C ILE A 441 6.33 6.56 -1.97
N VAL A 442 6.31 7.57 -1.10
CA VAL A 442 5.46 7.62 0.09
C VAL A 442 4.76 8.97 0.18
N ARG A 443 5.53 10.07 0.11
CA ARG A 443 5.06 11.46 0.20
C ARG A 443 5.32 12.26 -1.06
N PHE A 444 6.04 11.71 -2.04
CA PHE A 444 6.21 12.35 -3.35
C PHE A 444 4.87 12.84 -3.91
N ARG A 445 4.75 14.16 -4.07
CA ARG A 445 3.56 14.87 -4.56
C ARG A 445 3.99 15.91 -5.58
N PRO A 446 3.99 15.57 -6.88
CA PRO A 446 4.20 16.55 -7.93
C PRO A 446 3.00 17.50 -8.05
N ARG A 447 3.24 18.77 -8.38
CA ARG A 447 2.16 19.74 -8.66
C ARG A 447 1.47 19.43 -10.00
N VAL A 448 2.25 18.96 -10.96
CA VAL A 448 1.75 18.45 -12.25
C VAL A 448 2.28 17.03 -12.45
N ALA A 449 1.39 16.06 -12.62
CA ALA A 449 1.75 14.67 -12.92
C ALA A 449 1.26 14.31 -14.32
N ALA A 450 2.04 13.53 -15.07
CA ALA A 450 1.62 13.03 -16.38
C ALA A 450 1.88 11.54 -16.55
N ILE A 451 0.92 10.82 -17.14
CA ILE A 451 1.09 9.42 -17.57
C ILE A 451 0.92 9.34 -19.09
N LEU A 452 2.04 9.19 -19.80
CA LEU A 452 2.06 9.23 -21.27
C LEU A 452 1.39 7.99 -21.92
N ASN A 453 1.80 6.78 -21.50
CA ASN A 453 1.37 5.54 -22.14
C ASN A 453 1.68 4.30 -21.29
N ILE A 454 0.90 3.24 -21.49
CA ILE A 454 1.11 1.91 -20.90
C ILE A 454 1.48 0.91 -22.00
N ARG A 455 2.69 0.34 -21.92
CA ARG A 455 3.17 -0.72 -22.80
C ARG A 455 3.65 -1.89 -21.94
N PRO A 456 3.54 -3.15 -22.41
CA PRO A 456 3.98 -4.32 -21.67
C PRO A 456 5.52 -4.42 -21.66
N LEU A 457 6.17 -3.55 -20.90
CA LEU A 457 7.62 -3.50 -20.70
C LEU A 457 7.94 -3.83 -19.25
N HIS A 458 9.07 -4.50 -19.01
CA HIS A 458 9.51 -4.97 -17.69
C HIS A 458 8.55 -6.00 -17.04
N LEU A 459 8.00 -6.93 -17.83
CA LEU A 459 7.07 -7.98 -17.37
C LEU A 459 7.71 -8.95 -16.36
N ASP A 460 9.03 -9.06 -16.36
CA ASP A 460 9.82 -9.77 -15.35
C ASP A 460 9.64 -9.20 -13.93
N ARG A 461 9.11 -7.97 -13.83
CA ARG A 461 8.91 -7.23 -12.58
C ARG A 461 7.48 -6.74 -12.37
N HIS A 462 6.83 -6.26 -13.43
CA HIS A 462 5.42 -5.85 -13.45
C HIS A 462 4.63 -6.94 -14.15
N LEU A 463 4.23 -7.95 -13.37
CA LEU A 463 3.59 -9.21 -13.79
C LEU A 463 2.71 -9.07 -15.05
N ASP A 464 1.89 -8.02 -15.11
CA ASP A 464 1.06 -7.68 -16.26
C ASP A 464 0.89 -6.14 -16.46
N THR A 465 0.06 -5.78 -17.44
CA THR A 465 -0.27 -4.38 -17.76
C THR A 465 -1.14 -3.72 -16.71
N THR A 466 -1.95 -4.47 -15.95
CA THR A 466 -2.76 -3.96 -14.83
C THR A 466 -1.87 -3.49 -13.70
N GLU A 467 -0.86 -4.29 -13.35
CA GLU A 467 0.15 -3.92 -12.36
C GLU A 467 0.98 -2.72 -12.82
N THR A 468 1.28 -2.63 -14.12
CA THR A 468 1.94 -1.47 -14.69
C THR A 468 1.11 -0.19 -14.52
N VAL A 469 -0.21 -0.25 -14.74
CA VAL A 469 -1.13 0.86 -14.48
C VAL A 469 -1.12 1.22 -12.99
N ARG A 470 -1.28 0.22 -12.11
CA ARG A 470 -1.30 0.40 -10.64
C ARG A 470 -0.02 1.09 -10.14
N ILE A 471 1.14 0.65 -10.61
CA ILE A 471 2.41 1.26 -10.18
C ILE A 471 2.52 2.67 -10.75
N LYS A 472 2.15 2.90 -12.01
CA LYS A 472 2.27 4.23 -12.63
C LYS A 472 1.28 5.25 -12.07
N SER A 473 0.08 4.83 -11.67
CA SER A 473 -0.91 5.71 -11.04
C SER A 473 -0.45 6.25 -9.69
N ARG A 474 0.54 5.61 -9.05
CA ARG A 474 1.14 6.14 -7.81
C ARG A 474 1.72 7.54 -7.99
N ILE A 475 2.07 7.97 -9.21
CA ILE A 475 2.59 9.33 -9.46
C ILE A 475 1.69 10.45 -8.92
N PHE A 476 0.37 10.21 -8.88
CA PHE A 476 -0.62 11.17 -8.39
C PHE A 476 -1.24 10.78 -7.05
N MET A 477 -0.78 9.71 -6.38
CA MET A 477 -1.45 9.19 -5.17
C MET A 477 -1.47 10.17 -3.98
N ASN A 478 -0.61 11.18 -4.00
CA ASN A 478 -0.54 12.22 -2.97
C ASN A 478 -0.98 13.60 -3.52
N GLN A 479 -1.45 13.69 -4.77
CA GLN A 479 -2.00 14.93 -5.33
C GLN A 479 -3.33 15.28 -4.64
N GLY A 480 -3.59 16.57 -4.48
CA GLY A 480 -4.83 17.11 -3.92
C GLY A 480 -5.58 17.98 -4.94
N ALA A 481 -6.63 18.66 -4.47
CA ALA A 481 -7.53 19.46 -5.33
C ALA A 481 -6.82 20.57 -6.16
N GLU A 482 -5.69 21.09 -5.68
CA GLU A 482 -4.90 22.13 -6.37
C GLU A 482 -3.80 21.59 -7.29
N ASP A 483 -3.72 20.27 -7.47
CA ASP A 483 -2.74 19.65 -8.34
C ASP A 483 -3.39 19.20 -9.65
N LEU A 484 -2.56 19.11 -10.69
CA LEU A 484 -2.99 18.74 -12.03
C LEU A 484 -2.48 17.36 -12.42
N LEU A 485 -3.38 16.56 -13.01
CA LEU A 485 -3.06 15.29 -13.64
C LEU A 485 -3.28 15.39 -15.15
N ILE A 486 -2.29 14.97 -15.95
CA ILE A 486 -2.37 14.88 -17.40
C ILE A 486 -2.39 13.40 -17.81
N LEU A 487 -3.43 12.98 -18.50
CA LEU A 487 -3.60 11.59 -18.96
C LEU A 487 -3.76 11.51 -20.47
N ASN A 488 -3.25 10.43 -21.05
CA ASN A 488 -3.46 10.13 -22.46
C ASN A 488 -4.82 9.45 -22.69
N TYR A 489 -5.73 10.17 -23.35
CA TYR A 489 -7.09 9.72 -23.64
C TYR A 489 -7.14 8.55 -24.64
N ASP A 490 -6.11 8.43 -25.48
CA ASP A 490 -5.99 7.36 -26.48
C ASP A 490 -5.66 6.00 -25.84
N ASP A 491 -5.21 5.99 -24.58
CA ASP A 491 -4.98 4.77 -23.81
C ASP A 491 -6.20 4.49 -22.90
N PRO A 492 -7.11 3.57 -23.26
CA PRO A 492 -8.35 3.33 -22.51
C PRO A 492 -8.10 2.89 -21.06
N ARG A 493 -6.91 2.35 -20.75
CA ARG A 493 -6.53 1.94 -19.39
C ARG A 493 -6.27 3.12 -18.46
N LEU A 494 -6.00 4.30 -19.01
CA LEU A 494 -5.77 5.51 -18.22
C LEU A 494 -7.08 6.23 -17.91
N ARG A 495 -8.15 6.03 -18.69
CA ARG A 495 -9.43 6.72 -18.50
C ARG A 495 -10.02 6.57 -17.08
N PRO A 496 -10.07 5.35 -16.49
CA PRO A 496 -10.59 5.17 -15.13
C PRO A 496 -9.72 5.79 -14.03
N LEU A 497 -8.50 6.27 -14.35
CA LEU A 497 -7.65 6.95 -13.36
C LEU A 497 -8.12 8.37 -13.06
N ALA A 498 -8.84 9.01 -13.99
CA ALA A 498 -9.38 10.35 -13.77
C ALA A 498 -10.37 10.39 -12.61
N GLU A 499 -11.19 9.34 -12.45
CA GLU A 499 -12.14 9.21 -11.33
C GLU A 499 -11.45 9.06 -9.97
N LYS A 500 -10.16 8.67 -9.97
CA LYS A 500 -9.37 8.48 -8.75
C LYS A 500 -8.58 9.72 -8.35
N HIS A 501 -8.57 10.75 -9.18
CA HIS A 501 -7.84 11.99 -8.91
C HIS A 501 -8.77 13.02 -8.27
N TRP A 502 -8.34 13.63 -7.17
CA TRP A 502 -9.14 14.65 -6.48
C TRP A 502 -9.04 16.05 -7.10
N GLY A 503 -7.98 16.31 -7.87
CA GLY A 503 -7.76 17.58 -8.54
C GLY A 503 -8.21 17.58 -9.99
N GLU A 504 -7.75 18.58 -10.73
CA GLU A 504 -8.06 18.71 -12.14
C GLU A 504 -7.36 17.63 -12.97
N THR A 505 -8.09 17.06 -13.93
CA THR A 505 -7.53 16.14 -14.92
C THR A 505 -7.68 16.73 -16.32
N LEU A 506 -6.56 16.87 -17.04
CA LEU A 506 -6.52 17.28 -18.44
C LEU A 506 -6.09 16.12 -19.34
N TRP A 507 -6.64 16.11 -20.54
CA TRP A 507 -6.43 15.04 -21.50
C TRP A 507 -5.48 15.42 -22.61
N ILE A 508 -4.71 14.45 -23.10
CA ILE A 508 -4.04 14.54 -24.40
C ILE A 508 -4.63 13.52 -25.37
N SER A 509 -4.77 13.88 -26.64
CA SER A 509 -5.13 12.91 -27.69
C SER A 509 -4.47 13.21 -29.03
N SER A 510 -3.95 12.14 -29.65
CA SER A 510 -3.40 12.12 -31.00
C SER A 510 -4.42 11.72 -32.08
N ARG A 511 -5.65 11.38 -31.66
CA ARG A 511 -6.67 10.77 -32.52
C ARG A 511 -7.93 11.60 -32.66
N GLU A 512 -8.38 12.21 -31.57
CA GLU A 512 -9.67 12.91 -31.51
C GLU A 512 -9.59 14.16 -30.63
N PRO A 513 -10.48 15.14 -30.83
CA PRO A 513 -10.62 16.24 -29.89
C PRO A 513 -10.98 15.76 -28.48
N VAL A 514 -10.52 16.48 -27.47
CA VAL A 514 -10.85 16.24 -26.07
C VAL A 514 -11.47 17.50 -25.47
N ASP A 515 -12.46 17.33 -24.58
CA ASP A 515 -13.19 18.46 -24.01
C ASP A 515 -12.28 19.42 -23.25
N ARG A 516 -11.36 18.90 -22.43
CA ARG A 516 -10.39 19.69 -21.67
C ARG A 516 -8.99 19.11 -21.78
N GLY A 517 -8.08 19.87 -22.36
CA GLY A 517 -6.67 19.51 -22.48
C GLY A 517 -6.05 19.94 -23.82
N ALA A 518 -5.42 19.00 -24.52
CA ALA A 518 -4.79 19.28 -25.82
C ALA A 518 -4.96 18.11 -26.79
N TRP A 519 -5.19 18.39 -28.06
CA TRP A 519 -5.19 17.38 -29.11
C TRP A 519 -4.46 17.87 -30.35
N ILE A 520 -4.11 16.96 -31.24
CA ILE A 520 -3.54 17.31 -32.55
C ILE A 520 -4.49 16.92 -33.68
N GLN A 521 -4.65 17.82 -34.66
CA GLN A 521 -5.39 17.58 -35.89
C GLN A 521 -4.57 18.07 -37.08
N GLY A 522 -4.16 17.15 -37.94
CA GLY A 522 -3.22 17.44 -39.02
C GLY A 522 -1.84 17.84 -38.47
N LYS A 523 -1.40 19.07 -38.76
CA LYS A 523 -0.15 19.66 -38.27
C LYS A 523 -0.38 20.72 -37.18
N THR A 524 -1.54 20.73 -36.54
CA THR A 524 -1.90 21.77 -35.58
C THR A 524 -2.26 21.15 -34.24
N VAL A 525 -1.58 21.58 -33.18
CA VAL A 525 -1.96 21.29 -31.79
C VAL A 525 -2.98 22.33 -31.36
N PHE A 526 -4.11 21.86 -30.82
CA PHE A 526 -5.16 22.66 -30.23
C PHE A 526 -5.04 22.57 -28.71
N LEU A 527 -4.94 23.73 -28.06
CA LEU A 527 -4.84 23.84 -26.60
C LEU A 527 -6.16 24.37 -26.06
N ALA A 528 -6.84 23.59 -25.21
CA ALA A 528 -8.14 23.93 -24.61
C ALA A 528 -8.25 23.42 -23.15
N PRO A 529 -7.42 23.92 -22.22
CA PRO A 529 -7.40 23.43 -20.83
C PRO A 529 -8.69 23.78 -20.06
N GLU A 530 -9.34 24.88 -20.40
CA GLU A 530 -10.58 25.35 -19.77
C GLU A 530 -11.87 24.94 -20.51
N GLY A 531 -11.75 24.21 -21.62
CA GLY A 531 -12.88 23.80 -22.46
C GLY A 531 -12.89 24.48 -23.82
N ASP A 532 -12.50 25.75 -23.86
CA ASP A 532 -12.39 26.53 -25.11
C ASP A 532 -10.97 26.51 -25.66
N VAL A 533 -10.84 26.48 -27.00
CA VAL A 533 -9.53 26.55 -27.67
C VAL A 533 -8.91 27.93 -27.46
N VAL A 534 -7.90 27.99 -26.60
CA VAL A 534 -7.15 29.22 -26.30
C VAL A 534 -5.99 29.45 -27.28
N GLU A 535 -5.49 28.39 -27.92
CA GLU A 535 -4.38 28.51 -28.86
C GLU A 535 -4.32 27.39 -29.90
N ARG A 536 -3.78 27.73 -31.07
CA ARG A 536 -3.46 26.80 -32.16
C ARG A 536 -1.99 26.92 -32.51
N ILE A 537 -1.25 25.81 -32.38
CA ILE A 537 0.19 25.79 -32.59
C ILE A 537 0.46 24.90 -33.81
N ALA A 538 0.93 25.50 -34.90
CA ALA A 538 1.42 24.73 -36.03
C ALA A 538 2.70 24.02 -35.62
N PHE A 539 2.80 22.73 -35.94
CA PHE A 539 3.91 21.88 -35.55
C PHE A 539 4.22 20.86 -36.65
N GLU A 540 5.49 20.77 -37.05
CA GLU A 540 5.94 19.68 -37.91
C GLU A 540 6.20 18.41 -37.09
N PRO A 541 5.64 17.23 -37.46
CA PRO A 541 5.70 16.02 -36.66
C PRO A 541 7.10 15.36 -36.65
N ARG A 542 8.07 16.01 -36.02
CA ARG A 542 9.41 15.44 -35.73
C ARG A 542 9.47 14.82 -34.34
N LEU A 543 8.63 15.30 -33.41
CA LEU A 543 8.53 14.79 -32.04
C LEU A 543 7.30 13.90 -31.87
N PRO A 544 7.34 12.91 -30.96
CA PRO A 544 6.15 12.16 -30.58
C PRO A 544 5.06 13.10 -30.06
N GLN A 545 3.87 13.02 -30.65
CA GLN A 545 2.74 13.93 -30.38
C GLN A 545 2.32 13.92 -28.90
N GLU A 546 2.29 12.74 -28.27
CA GLU A 546 2.00 12.59 -26.84
C GLU A 546 2.97 13.41 -25.97
N ASN A 547 4.26 13.40 -26.30
CA ASN A 547 5.28 14.12 -25.54
C ASN A 547 5.09 15.63 -25.69
N LEU A 548 4.83 16.09 -26.92
CA LEU A 548 4.61 17.50 -27.23
C LEU A 548 3.41 18.06 -26.46
N MET A 549 2.25 17.43 -26.59
CA MET A 549 1.02 17.89 -25.92
C MET A 549 1.18 17.88 -24.40
N THR A 550 1.87 16.88 -23.84
CA THR A 550 2.16 16.83 -22.40
C THR A 550 3.07 17.98 -21.97
N ALA A 551 4.11 18.29 -22.74
CA ALA A 551 5.02 19.39 -22.44
C ALA A 551 4.30 20.75 -22.52
N ILE A 552 3.47 20.97 -23.54
CA ILE A 552 2.64 22.17 -23.70
C ILE A 552 1.69 22.35 -22.52
N LEU A 553 0.90 21.33 -22.18
CA LEU A 553 -0.03 21.41 -21.04
C LEU A 553 0.70 21.60 -19.71
N SER A 554 1.85 20.96 -19.53
CA SER A 554 2.67 21.16 -18.34
C SER A 554 3.16 22.60 -18.24
N ALA A 555 3.64 23.19 -19.34
CA ALA A 555 4.11 24.57 -19.35
C ALA A 555 2.95 25.58 -19.15
N TRP A 556 1.78 25.34 -19.74
CA TRP A 556 0.56 26.11 -19.47
C TRP A 556 0.18 26.07 -17.99
N ALA A 557 0.22 24.89 -17.36
CA ALA A 557 -0.07 24.72 -15.94
C ALA A 557 0.93 25.45 -15.01
N LEU A 558 2.13 25.75 -15.52
CA LEU A 558 3.11 26.60 -14.83
C LEU A 558 2.87 28.10 -15.04
N GLY A 559 1.80 28.49 -15.75
CA GLY A 559 1.38 29.87 -16.01
C GLY A 559 2.03 30.50 -17.23
N ILE A 560 2.60 29.72 -18.16
CA ILE A 560 3.13 30.28 -19.40
C ILE A 560 1.99 30.57 -20.37
N SER A 561 1.98 31.78 -20.95
CA SER A 561 0.93 32.18 -21.88
C SER A 561 0.96 31.33 -23.15
N PRO A 562 -0.20 31.02 -23.76
CA PRO A 562 -0.24 30.21 -24.97
C PRO A 562 0.56 30.78 -26.14
N SER A 563 0.59 32.11 -26.28
CA SER A 563 1.40 32.79 -27.29
C SER A 563 2.89 32.57 -27.11
N ARG A 564 3.39 32.57 -25.86
CA ARG A 564 4.80 32.29 -25.57
C ARG A 564 5.16 30.83 -25.84
N LEU A 565 4.23 29.89 -25.58
CA LEU A 565 4.42 28.47 -25.91
C LEU A 565 4.58 28.24 -27.41
N ARG A 566 3.79 28.96 -28.23
CA ARG A 566 3.96 28.93 -29.69
C ARG A 566 5.36 29.39 -30.09
N THR A 567 5.79 30.58 -29.63
CA THR A 567 7.11 31.13 -29.97
C THR A 567 8.25 30.21 -29.54
N ALA A 568 8.17 29.64 -28.32
CA ALA A 568 9.19 28.74 -27.82
C ALA A 568 9.33 27.46 -28.66
N LEU A 569 8.24 26.98 -29.27
CA LEU A 569 8.27 25.81 -30.16
C LEU A 569 8.82 26.15 -31.55
N GLU A 570 8.48 27.31 -32.10
CA GLU A 570 9.04 27.80 -33.36
C GLU A 570 10.57 27.97 -33.29
N GLU A 571 11.08 28.51 -32.16
CA GLU A 571 12.52 28.65 -31.91
C GLU A 571 13.24 27.29 -31.83
N GLN A 572 12.59 26.26 -31.31
CA GLN A 572 13.15 24.90 -31.27
C GLN A 572 13.18 24.22 -32.65
N GLU A 573 12.17 24.45 -33.49
CA GLU A 573 12.18 23.98 -34.88
C GLU A 573 13.33 24.61 -35.68
N ILE A 574 13.64 25.89 -35.41
CA ILE A 574 14.79 26.60 -36.00
C ILE A 574 16.12 26.04 -35.46
N ALA A 575 16.20 25.64 -34.19
CA ALA A 575 17.41 25.11 -33.57
C ALA A 575 17.73 23.65 -33.95
N GLY A 576 16.83 22.92 -34.62
CA GLY A 576 17.09 21.59 -35.18
C GLY A 576 17.16 20.45 -34.15
N VAL A 577 16.46 20.59 -33.02
CA VAL A 577 16.35 19.56 -31.97
C VAL A 577 15.45 18.39 -32.37
#